data_AF-A0A0N5C6I7-F1
#
_entry.id   AF-A0A0N5C6I7-F1
#
_cell.length_a   1.000
_cell.length_b   1.000
_cell.length_c   1.000
_cell.angle_alpha   90.00
_cell.angle_beta   90.00
_cell.angle_gamma   90.00
#
_symmetry.space_group_name_H-M   'P 1'
#
loop_
_entity.id
_entity.type
_entity.pdbx_description
1 polymer ?
#
loop_
_entity_poly.entity_id
_entity_poly.type
_entity_poly.pdbx_seq_one_letter_code
_entity_poly.pdbx_strand_id
1 'polypeptide(L)'
;MKVLLSLGWRYFQPSKLICIAVIFLVYGQYSVIKGVQHQNKRYINEHGMSFKDWIEEVHLSNRDLIDHSKMAEGEVLLFKTRKFRHRAIPIMKNTSYPDHQRFNDALTFKEWLKEMSPLGKALKVTLKNTEVVKPVLQHLYATNHLIKSPIILHANVFKSQRSVEKPVDSYTLLENAHKFVPNAAISLGWTKEQEDNNDKSVVENINHLDWGHTFKILSYLSSVNYQPIILTIKLSDALESSEQLLFLLGQNRPFYVIIYSKPDDTINNLNVFQNFLSFARKNGNVIFDLSPEHRDLVKNLNDKPLQMSINKNDWRIINHPSPYGINSQVVPSDRGIAFIGETKSFAILNRTNYDNHYPNKQKITGKIHFLPKKFITTNDYDTSGMEIVLFDNPHKTPGKISLTDSSKLRNSVTIFIGVDGDVSISNSPKSKKIYDGSAVGKVPKMRCYGFEITDRGWRVDLAVWTENCHANKNKRSHKNNDNMYETFIQLETPLSKSRKLRNVIIGKRGGEDVDFILEKASYNGASSFTANVFTYVSMILIFLLQRFYSS
;
A
#
# COMPACT_ATOMS: atom_id res chain seq x y z
N MET A 1 -36.27 -13.06 33.50
CA MET A 1 -35.84 -13.43 34.86
C MET A 1 -37.06 -13.61 35.78
N LYS A 2 -37.94 -14.59 35.49
CA LYS A 2 -39.12 -14.89 36.33
C LYS A 2 -39.77 -16.28 36.08
N VAL A 3 -39.01 -17.28 35.61
CA VAL A 3 -39.54 -18.64 35.31
C VAL A 3 -38.66 -19.79 35.88
N LEU A 4 -37.66 -19.50 36.72
CA LEU A 4 -36.76 -20.54 37.28
C LEU A 4 -36.74 -20.56 38.82
N LEU A 5 -37.93 -20.45 39.44
CA LEU A 5 -38.09 -20.54 40.90
C LEU A 5 -39.06 -21.65 41.33
N SER A 6 -39.23 -22.69 40.52
CA SER A 6 -39.98 -23.88 40.93
C SER A 6 -39.38 -25.14 40.30
N LEU A 7 -38.30 -25.66 40.89
CA LEU A 7 -37.93 -27.08 40.81
C LEU A 7 -36.94 -27.37 41.95
N GLY A 8 -37.28 -28.42 42.70
CA GLY A 8 -36.78 -28.67 44.05
C GLY A 8 -35.29 -29.00 44.15
N TRP A 9 -34.72 -28.56 45.27
CA TRP A 9 -33.41 -28.98 45.76
C TRP A 9 -33.42 -30.45 46.17
N ARG A 10 -32.99 -31.34 45.28
CA ARG A 10 -32.28 -32.59 45.62
C ARG A 10 -31.78 -33.23 44.32
N TYR A 11 -30.50 -33.59 44.30
CA TYR A 11 -29.70 -34.13 43.19
C TYR A 11 -29.23 -33.14 42.11
N PHE A 12 -28.15 -32.41 42.40
CA PHE A 12 -27.24 -31.92 41.36
C PHE A 12 -25.78 -32.09 41.79
N GLN A 13 -25.04 -32.95 41.07
CA GLN A 13 -23.60 -33.12 41.23
C GLN A 13 -22.85 -31.86 40.77
N PRO A 14 -21.78 -31.43 41.47
CA PRO A 14 -21.07 -30.18 41.21
C PRO A 14 -20.40 -30.10 39.83
N SER A 15 -20.14 -31.24 39.17
CA SER A 15 -19.53 -31.28 37.83
C SER A 15 -20.46 -30.79 36.71
N LYS A 16 -21.78 -30.95 36.84
CA LYS A 16 -22.75 -30.51 35.82
C LYS A 16 -23.07 -29.01 35.92
N LEU A 17 -22.98 -28.44 37.11
CA LEU A 17 -23.16 -26.99 37.34
C LEU A 17 -22.04 -26.16 36.72
N ILE A 18 -20.81 -26.68 36.73
CA ILE A 18 -19.66 -26.02 36.09
C ILE A 18 -19.83 -26.00 34.57
N CYS A 19 -20.28 -27.10 33.96
CA CYS A 19 -20.53 -27.13 32.50
C CYS A 19 -21.65 -26.15 32.08
N ILE A 20 -22.73 -26.02 32.87
CA ILE A 20 -23.82 -25.08 32.55
C ILE A 20 -23.36 -23.63 32.75
N ALA A 21 -22.54 -23.34 33.78
CA ALA A 21 -21.97 -22.01 34.01
C ALA A 21 -20.98 -21.59 32.91
N VAL A 22 -20.16 -22.53 32.40
CA VAL A 22 -19.24 -22.29 31.28
C VAL A 22 -20.02 -22.06 29.97
N ILE A 23 -21.09 -22.82 29.73
CA ILE A 23 -21.96 -22.59 28.55
C ILE A 23 -22.65 -21.22 28.63
N PHE A 24 -23.13 -20.80 29.81
CA PHE A 24 -23.73 -19.48 30.00
C PHE A 24 -22.72 -18.32 29.90
N LEU A 25 -21.47 -18.51 30.32
CA LEU A 25 -20.42 -17.50 30.14
C LEU A 25 -19.99 -17.37 28.68
N VAL A 26 -19.91 -18.49 27.94
CA VAL A 26 -19.54 -18.50 26.52
C VAL A 26 -20.68 -17.98 25.63
N TYR A 27 -21.95 -18.37 25.88
CA TYR A 27 -23.10 -17.89 25.10
C TYR A 27 -23.65 -16.53 25.55
N GLY A 28 -23.49 -16.17 26.82
CA GLY A 28 -23.85 -14.86 27.36
C GLY A 28 -22.98 -13.74 26.79
N GLN A 29 -21.67 -13.98 26.61
CA GLN A 29 -20.80 -13.02 25.92
C GLN A 29 -21.09 -12.93 24.41
N TYR A 30 -21.45 -14.04 23.77
CA TYR A 30 -21.82 -14.03 22.34
C TYR A 30 -23.14 -13.29 22.06
N SER A 31 -24.10 -13.30 22.98
CA SER A 31 -25.38 -12.60 22.80
C SER A 31 -25.33 -11.11 23.15
N VAL A 32 -24.49 -10.71 24.10
CA VAL A 32 -24.29 -9.28 24.43
C VAL A 32 -23.51 -8.54 23.33
N ILE A 33 -22.66 -9.23 22.56
CA ILE A 33 -21.93 -8.62 21.43
C ILE A 33 -22.82 -8.46 20.18
N LYS A 34 -23.83 -9.33 19.97
CA LYS A 34 -24.78 -9.20 18.85
C LYS A 34 -25.98 -8.27 19.12
N GLY A 35 -26.31 -8.02 20.40
CA GLY A 35 -27.49 -7.23 20.78
C GLY A 35 -27.32 -5.70 20.74
N VAL A 36 -26.09 -5.18 20.59
CA VAL A 36 -25.81 -3.73 20.64
C VAL A 36 -25.68 -3.09 19.25
N GLN A 37 -25.67 -3.87 18.16
CA GLN A 37 -25.53 -3.33 16.79
C GLN A 37 -26.84 -3.01 16.04
N HIS A 38 -28.01 -3.13 16.68
CA HIS A 38 -29.30 -2.81 16.04
C HIS A 38 -30.08 -1.70 16.75
N GLN A 39 -29.39 -0.59 17.06
CA GLN A 39 -30.06 0.71 17.17
C GLN A 39 -29.25 1.74 16.37
N ASN A 40 -29.50 1.78 15.06
CA ASN A 40 -29.08 2.87 14.19
C ASN A 40 -29.81 4.15 14.60
N LYS A 41 -29.23 4.83 15.59
CA LYS A 41 -29.56 6.19 15.96
C LYS A 41 -29.10 7.07 14.79
N ARG A 42 -30.03 7.47 13.92
CA ARG A 42 -29.85 8.57 12.96
C ARG A 42 -29.56 9.84 13.76
N TYR A 43 -28.32 10.04 14.17
CA TYR A 43 -27.81 11.36 14.50
C TYR A 43 -27.65 12.07 13.16
N ILE A 44 -28.58 12.98 12.89
CA ILE A 44 -28.41 13.98 11.84
C ILE A 44 -27.29 14.89 12.36
N ASN A 45 -26.04 14.60 11.95
CA ASN A 45 -24.94 15.50 12.20
C ASN A 45 -25.23 16.82 11.47
N GLU A 46 -25.21 17.93 12.20
CA GLU A 46 -25.29 19.28 11.62
C GLU A 46 -24.16 19.53 10.59
N HIS A 47 -23.12 18.69 10.58
CA HIS A 47 -21.91 18.81 9.78
C HIS A 47 -21.90 17.95 8.49
N GLY A 48 -23.02 17.32 8.13
CA GLY A 48 -23.11 16.47 6.93
C GLY A 48 -22.41 15.11 7.08
N MET A 49 -22.50 14.28 6.04
CA MET A 49 -21.87 12.95 5.98
C MET A 49 -20.44 13.07 5.43
N SER A 50 -19.45 12.55 6.15
CA SER A 50 -18.07 12.54 5.65
C SER A 50 -17.88 11.46 4.58
N PHE A 51 -16.83 11.59 3.76
CA PHE A 51 -16.49 10.55 2.77
C PHE A 51 -16.25 9.19 3.44
N LYS A 52 -15.57 9.17 4.59
CA LYS A 52 -15.30 7.93 5.31
C LYS A 52 -16.61 7.24 5.76
N ASP A 53 -17.54 8.01 6.32
CA ASP A 53 -18.83 7.48 6.76
C ASP A 53 -19.65 6.94 5.58
N TRP A 54 -19.58 7.62 4.43
CA TRP A 54 -20.23 7.16 3.20
C TRP A 54 -19.66 5.83 2.71
N ILE A 55 -18.34 5.65 2.75
CA ILE A 55 -17.68 4.40 2.39
C ILE A 55 -18.08 3.28 3.35
N GLU A 56 -18.07 3.54 4.66
CA GLU A 56 -18.55 2.58 5.67
C GLU A 56 -20.01 2.18 5.42
N GLU A 57 -20.89 3.11 5.04
CA GLU A 57 -22.26 2.81 4.66
C GLU A 57 -22.34 1.92 3.41
N VAL A 58 -21.52 2.17 2.38
CA VAL A 58 -21.46 1.34 1.17
C VAL A 58 -21.06 -0.11 1.52
N HIS A 59 -20.05 -0.28 2.38
CA HIS A 59 -19.62 -1.61 2.84
C HIS A 59 -20.72 -2.34 3.61
N LEU A 60 -21.34 -1.67 4.59
CA LEU A 60 -22.36 -2.27 5.45
C LEU A 60 -23.67 -2.57 4.71
N SER A 61 -24.10 -1.68 3.82
CA SER A 61 -25.41 -1.78 3.17
C SER A 61 -25.41 -2.59 1.88
N ASN A 62 -24.30 -2.63 1.14
CA ASN A 62 -24.27 -3.21 -0.20
C ASN A 62 -23.11 -4.17 -0.47
N ARG A 63 -22.51 -4.75 0.58
CA ARG A 63 -21.44 -5.76 0.47
C ARG A 63 -20.30 -5.32 -0.47
N ASP A 64 -19.79 -4.11 -0.24
CA ASP A 64 -18.67 -3.51 -0.98
C ASP A 64 -18.98 -3.10 -2.44
N LEU A 65 -20.23 -3.24 -2.89
CA LEU A 65 -20.66 -2.83 -4.23
C LEU A 65 -21.16 -1.37 -4.24
N ILE A 66 -20.81 -0.60 -5.27
CA ILE A 66 -21.35 0.76 -5.45
C ILE A 66 -22.84 0.70 -5.78
N ASP A 67 -23.61 1.50 -5.04
CA ASP A 67 -25.01 1.78 -5.33
C ASP A 67 -25.12 3.16 -6.00
N HIS A 68 -25.30 3.14 -7.33
CA HIS A 68 -25.47 4.36 -8.14
C HIS A 68 -26.70 5.17 -7.74
N SER A 69 -27.70 4.58 -7.06
CA SER A 69 -28.86 5.35 -6.61
C SER A 69 -28.52 6.37 -5.52
N LYS A 70 -27.45 6.13 -4.75
CA LYS A 70 -26.94 6.98 -3.67
C LYS A 70 -25.87 7.99 -4.14
N MET A 71 -25.56 8.01 -5.43
CA MET A 71 -24.59 8.92 -6.02
C MET A 71 -25.25 9.73 -7.13
N ALA A 72 -24.91 11.02 -7.21
CA ALA A 72 -25.23 11.87 -8.33
C ALA A 72 -23.93 12.14 -9.09
N GLU A 73 -23.86 11.66 -10.32
CA GLU A 73 -22.69 11.83 -11.17
C GLU A 73 -22.97 12.84 -12.28
N GLY A 74 -21.95 13.60 -12.65
CA GLY A 74 -21.91 14.15 -13.99
C GLY A 74 -20.56 14.72 -14.39
N GLU A 75 -20.48 15.08 -15.65
CA GLU A 75 -19.26 15.48 -16.33
C GLU A 75 -19.27 16.97 -16.63
N VAL A 76 -18.25 17.69 -16.16
CA VAL A 76 -18.14 19.14 -16.35
C VAL A 76 -17.17 19.48 -17.47
N LEU A 77 -17.67 20.29 -18.41
CA LEU A 77 -16.94 20.83 -19.54
C LEU A 77 -16.90 22.36 -19.43
N LEU A 78 -15.91 22.98 -20.07
CA LEU A 78 -15.82 24.44 -20.12
C LEU A 78 -16.40 24.94 -21.43
N PHE A 79 -17.50 25.68 -21.36
CA PHE A 79 -18.02 26.38 -22.53
C PHE A 79 -17.25 27.69 -22.73
N LYS A 80 -16.56 27.80 -23.88
CA LYS A 80 -15.86 29.02 -24.31
C LYS A 80 -16.60 29.62 -25.51
N THR A 81 -17.21 30.80 -25.33
CA THR A 81 -17.73 31.55 -26.48
C THR A 81 -16.60 32.29 -27.18
N ARG A 82 -16.67 32.46 -28.51
CA ARG A 82 -15.67 33.20 -29.30
C ARG A 82 -15.71 34.73 -29.07
N LYS A 83 -16.67 35.25 -28.30
CA LYS A 83 -16.82 36.69 -28.05
C LYS A 83 -16.04 37.08 -26.79
N PHE A 84 -15.12 38.03 -26.94
CA PHE A 84 -14.15 38.52 -25.95
C PHE A 84 -14.67 38.95 -24.57
N ARG A 85 -16.00 39.04 -24.35
CA ARG A 85 -16.60 39.57 -23.11
C ARG A 85 -17.38 38.55 -22.27
N HIS A 86 -17.58 37.32 -22.74
CA HIS A 86 -18.29 36.31 -21.94
C HIS A 86 -17.29 35.41 -21.23
N ARG A 87 -17.44 35.32 -19.90
CA ARG A 87 -16.65 34.46 -19.03
C ARG A 87 -16.84 33.00 -19.46
N ALA A 88 -15.81 32.18 -19.31
CA ALA A 88 -15.92 30.74 -19.53
C ALA A 88 -16.89 30.14 -18.49
N ILE A 89 -17.90 29.39 -18.95
CA ILE A 89 -18.98 28.87 -18.09
C ILE A 89 -18.82 27.36 -17.96
N PRO A 90 -18.69 26.81 -16.75
CA PRO A 90 -18.73 25.37 -16.53
C PRO A 90 -20.15 24.84 -16.80
N ILE A 91 -20.26 23.94 -17.78
CA ILE A 91 -21.51 23.28 -18.17
C ILE A 91 -21.44 21.81 -17.79
N MET A 92 -22.57 21.24 -17.38
CA MET A 92 -22.71 19.86 -16.96
C MET A 92 -23.32 19.04 -18.10
N LYS A 93 -22.60 18.02 -18.53
CA LYS A 93 -23.18 16.91 -19.29
C LYS A 93 -23.66 15.89 -18.27
N ASN A 94 -24.97 15.86 -18.06
CA ASN A 94 -25.57 14.98 -17.07
C ASN A 94 -25.57 13.53 -17.59
N THR A 95 -24.81 12.64 -16.96
CA THR A 95 -24.80 11.20 -17.28
C THR A 95 -25.89 10.43 -16.55
N SER A 96 -26.48 11.01 -15.50
CA SER A 96 -27.53 10.39 -14.69
C SER A 96 -28.93 10.51 -15.29
N TYR A 97 -29.12 11.38 -16.30
CA TYR A 97 -30.36 11.51 -17.06
C TYR A 97 -30.09 11.45 -18.57
N PRO A 98 -30.56 10.42 -19.30
CA PRO A 98 -30.28 10.23 -20.72
C PRO A 98 -30.87 11.31 -21.64
N ASP A 99 -31.86 12.08 -21.17
CA ASP A 99 -32.54 13.10 -21.97
C ASP A 99 -31.72 14.40 -22.15
N HIS A 100 -30.66 14.60 -21.35
CA HIS A 100 -29.79 15.80 -21.40
C HIS A 100 -28.50 15.59 -22.19
N GLN A 101 -28.51 14.73 -23.21
CA GLN A 101 -27.33 14.46 -24.05
C GLN A 101 -27.03 15.57 -25.07
N ARG A 102 -28.02 16.43 -25.38
CA ARG A 102 -27.87 17.52 -26.35
C ARG A 102 -27.32 18.77 -25.69
N PHE A 103 -26.41 19.47 -26.39
CA PHE A 103 -25.76 20.68 -25.89
C PHE A 103 -26.75 21.79 -25.48
N ASN A 104 -27.92 21.87 -26.13
CA ASN A 104 -28.95 22.87 -25.84
C ASN A 104 -29.70 22.64 -24.53
N ASP A 105 -29.60 21.43 -23.96
CA ASP A 105 -30.25 21.03 -22.70
C ASP A 105 -29.22 20.91 -21.56
N ALA A 106 -27.99 21.40 -21.78
CA ALA A 106 -26.90 21.33 -20.81
C ALA A 106 -27.11 22.34 -19.68
N LEU A 107 -27.29 21.84 -18.46
CA LEU A 107 -27.36 22.67 -17.27
C LEU A 107 -26.00 23.30 -16.97
N THR A 108 -25.99 24.53 -16.44
CA THR A 108 -24.75 25.05 -15.84
C THR A 108 -24.40 24.23 -14.61
N PHE A 109 -23.10 24.13 -14.29
CA PHE A 109 -22.66 23.42 -13.08
C PHE A 109 -23.33 23.96 -11.80
N LYS A 110 -23.59 25.26 -11.75
CA LYS A 110 -24.28 25.91 -10.63
C LYS A 110 -25.73 25.47 -10.48
N GLU A 111 -26.46 25.29 -11.59
CA GLU A 111 -27.84 24.80 -11.58
C GLU A 111 -27.88 23.34 -11.17
N TRP A 112 -27.02 22.50 -11.75
CA TRP A 112 -26.89 21.10 -11.36
C TRP A 112 -26.61 20.92 -9.85
N LEU A 113 -25.71 21.74 -9.28
CA LEU A 113 -25.47 21.71 -7.84
C LEU A 113 -26.71 22.05 -7.01
N LYS A 114 -27.52 23.03 -7.44
CA LYS A 114 -28.76 23.39 -6.75
C LYS A 114 -29.79 22.26 -6.77
N GLU A 115 -29.85 21.51 -7.86
CA GLU A 115 -30.78 20.37 -8.00
C GLU A 115 -30.31 19.14 -7.22
N MET A 116 -29.00 18.85 -7.23
CA MET A 116 -28.48 17.60 -6.66
C MET A 116 -28.14 17.70 -5.17
N SER A 117 -27.72 18.86 -4.67
CA SER A 117 -27.34 19.05 -3.26
C SER A 117 -28.45 18.69 -2.25
N PRO A 118 -29.73 19.03 -2.48
CA PRO A 118 -30.83 18.67 -1.57
C PRO A 118 -31.11 17.16 -1.50
N LEU A 119 -30.70 16.37 -2.50
CA LEU A 119 -30.99 14.94 -2.56
C LEU A 119 -30.18 14.12 -1.55
N GLY A 120 -29.17 14.72 -0.91
CA GLY A 120 -28.31 14.04 0.08
C GLY A 120 -27.44 12.92 -0.51
N LYS A 121 -27.34 12.83 -1.84
CA LYS A 121 -26.50 11.86 -2.56
C LYS A 121 -25.04 12.30 -2.57
N ALA A 122 -24.11 11.35 -2.63
CA ALA A 122 -22.70 11.64 -2.88
C ALA A 122 -22.57 12.35 -4.25
N LEU A 123 -21.85 13.47 -4.29
CA LEU A 123 -21.70 14.27 -5.51
C LEU A 123 -20.38 13.91 -6.20
N LYS A 124 -20.43 13.15 -7.29
CA LYS A 124 -19.25 12.84 -8.10
C LYS A 124 -19.17 13.74 -9.32
N VAL A 125 -18.20 14.65 -9.28
CA VAL A 125 -17.98 15.66 -10.32
C VAL A 125 -16.77 15.25 -11.16
N THR A 126 -17.00 14.90 -12.42
CA THR A 126 -15.94 14.50 -13.37
C THR A 126 -15.41 15.71 -14.12
N LEU A 127 -14.14 16.01 -13.92
CA LEU A 127 -13.40 17.11 -14.55
C LEU A 127 -12.67 16.58 -15.79
N LYS A 128 -13.10 16.98 -16.99
CA LYS A 128 -12.47 16.50 -18.23
C LYS A 128 -11.19 17.23 -18.62
N ASN A 129 -11.12 18.54 -18.37
CA ASN A 129 -10.01 19.38 -18.81
C ASN A 129 -9.42 20.16 -17.63
N THR A 130 -8.10 20.40 -17.65
CA THR A 130 -7.40 21.22 -16.64
C THR A 130 -8.02 22.61 -16.46
N GLU A 131 -8.53 23.21 -17.53
CA GLU A 131 -9.13 24.55 -17.49
C GLU A 131 -10.43 24.63 -16.68
N VAL A 132 -11.13 23.49 -16.54
CA VAL A 132 -12.39 23.39 -15.78
C VAL A 132 -12.14 23.34 -14.28
N VAL A 133 -10.97 22.83 -13.87
CA VAL A 133 -10.62 22.54 -12.46
C VAL A 133 -10.86 23.76 -11.58
N LYS A 134 -10.18 24.87 -11.84
CA LYS A 134 -10.26 26.05 -10.97
C LYS A 134 -11.67 26.67 -10.92
N PRO A 135 -12.37 26.94 -12.03
CA PRO A 135 -13.74 27.45 -12.00
C PRO A 135 -14.72 26.57 -11.21
N VAL A 136 -14.66 25.25 -11.39
CA VAL A 136 -15.56 24.32 -10.70
C VAL A 136 -15.30 24.28 -9.20
N LEU A 137 -14.03 24.20 -8.81
CA LEU A 137 -13.66 24.17 -7.39
C LEU A 137 -13.98 25.49 -6.68
N GLN A 138 -13.88 26.63 -7.36
CA GLN A 138 -14.34 27.91 -6.82
C GLN A 138 -15.85 27.94 -6.59
N HIS A 139 -16.64 27.35 -7.50
CA HIS A 139 -18.09 27.21 -7.30
C HIS A 139 -18.40 26.29 -6.13
N LEU A 140 -17.77 25.13 -6.04
CA LEU A 140 -17.94 24.20 -4.92
C LEU A 140 -17.57 24.84 -3.58
N TYR A 141 -16.48 25.60 -3.52
CA TYR A 141 -16.08 26.35 -2.33
C TYR A 141 -17.14 27.37 -1.92
N ALA A 142 -17.67 28.15 -2.88
CA ALA A 142 -18.70 29.15 -2.61
C ALA A 142 -20.02 28.52 -2.12
N THR A 143 -20.35 27.31 -2.56
CA THR A 143 -21.57 26.58 -2.16
C THR A 143 -21.33 25.52 -1.09
N ASN A 144 -20.12 25.43 -0.52
CA ASN A 144 -19.73 24.34 0.38
C ASN A 144 -20.65 24.21 1.60
N HIS A 145 -21.12 25.34 2.13
CA HIS A 145 -22.05 25.40 3.26
C HIS A 145 -23.44 24.81 2.98
N LEU A 146 -23.82 24.66 1.70
CA LEU A 146 -25.10 24.08 1.27
C LEU A 146 -25.00 22.57 1.03
N ILE A 147 -23.79 22.05 0.84
CA ILE A 147 -23.54 20.66 0.49
C ILE A 147 -23.31 19.87 1.78
N LYS A 148 -24.29 19.02 2.13
CA LYS A 148 -24.21 18.14 3.31
C LYS A 148 -23.74 16.71 2.98
N SER A 149 -23.50 16.43 1.71
CA SER A 149 -23.08 15.13 1.20
C SER A 149 -21.61 15.12 0.80
N PRO A 150 -20.95 13.95 0.75
CA PRO A 150 -19.55 13.87 0.35
C PRO A 150 -19.38 14.26 -1.11
N ILE A 151 -18.29 14.98 -1.39
CA ILE A 151 -17.89 15.41 -2.74
C ILE A 151 -16.75 14.50 -3.21
N ILE A 152 -16.89 13.95 -4.40
CA ILE A 152 -15.87 13.15 -5.09
C ILE A 152 -15.47 13.90 -6.37
N LEU A 153 -14.23 14.36 -6.44
CA LEU A 153 -13.67 15.02 -7.62
C LEU A 153 -12.96 13.99 -8.48
N HIS A 154 -13.58 13.58 -9.58
CA HIS A 154 -12.98 12.62 -10.50
C HIS A 154 -12.26 13.33 -11.64
N ALA A 155 -11.05 12.88 -11.97
CA ALA A 155 -10.32 13.36 -13.13
C ALA A 155 -9.42 12.28 -13.73
N ASN A 156 -9.35 12.29 -15.06
CA ASN A 156 -8.46 11.40 -15.81
C ASN A 156 -7.07 12.02 -15.88
N VAL A 157 -6.19 11.65 -14.93
CA VAL A 157 -4.82 12.17 -14.84
C VAL A 157 -3.80 11.27 -15.54
N PHE A 158 -4.18 10.02 -15.83
CA PHE A 158 -3.37 9.07 -16.56
C PHE A 158 -3.86 8.97 -18.00
N LYS A 159 -2.92 8.92 -18.94
CA LYS A 159 -3.23 8.78 -20.36
C LYS A 159 -3.23 7.31 -20.73
N SER A 160 -4.33 6.85 -21.28
CA SER A 160 -4.47 5.49 -21.81
C SER A 160 -3.76 5.34 -23.15
N GLN A 161 -3.38 4.11 -23.47
CA GLN A 161 -2.82 3.80 -24.76
C GLN A 161 -3.84 4.15 -25.86
N ARG A 162 -3.41 4.86 -26.91
CA ARG A 162 -4.26 5.35 -28.01
C ARG A 162 -5.35 6.36 -27.63
N SER A 163 -5.36 6.91 -26.41
CA SER A 163 -6.31 7.99 -26.10
C SER A 163 -5.94 9.30 -26.79
N VAL A 164 -6.95 9.94 -27.39
CA VAL A 164 -6.87 11.28 -27.96
C VAL A 164 -7.18 12.35 -26.91
N GLU A 165 -7.87 11.97 -25.82
CA GLU A 165 -8.17 12.90 -24.72
C GLU A 165 -6.87 13.34 -24.03
N LYS A 166 -6.75 14.63 -23.73
CA LYS A 166 -5.63 15.16 -22.97
C LYS A 166 -5.88 14.88 -21.48
N PRO A 167 -4.94 14.24 -20.76
CA PRO A 167 -5.10 14.04 -19.32
C PRO A 167 -5.14 15.39 -18.59
N VAL A 168 -5.91 15.43 -17.51
CA VAL A 168 -5.97 16.56 -16.58
C VAL A 168 -4.61 16.68 -15.87
N ASP A 169 -4.12 17.90 -15.75
CA ASP A 169 -2.89 18.15 -15.00
C ASP A 169 -3.12 17.86 -13.50
N SER A 170 -2.43 16.84 -13.02
CA SER A 170 -2.53 16.36 -11.64
C SER A 170 -2.08 17.40 -10.62
N TYR A 171 -1.04 18.20 -10.94
CA TYR A 171 -0.55 19.21 -10.01
C TYR A 171 -1.60 20.30 -9.80
N THR A 172 -2.12 20.86 -10.90
CA THR A 172 -3.22 21.84 -10.86
C THR A 172 -4.44 21.27 -10.14
N LEU A 173 -4.81 20.01 -10.38
CA LEU A 173 -5.94 19.38 -9.69
C LEU A 173 -5.72 19.32 -8.17
N LEU A 174 -4.61 18.74 -7.72
CA LEU A 174 -4.35 18.51 -6.30
C LEU A 174 -4.17 19.83 -5.54
N GLU A 175 -3.42 20.78 -6.10
CA GLU A 175 -3.19 22.08 -5.47
C GLU A 175 -4.50 22.85 -5.28
N ASN A 176 -5.35 22.90 -6.32
CA ASN A 176 -6.61 23.62 -6.24
C ASN A 176 -7.64 22.85 -5.40
N ALA A 177 -7.69 21.52 -5.45
CA ALA A 177 -8.59 20.72 -4.63
C ALA A 177 -8.26 20.88 -3.15
N HIS A 178 -6.97 20.82 -2.79
CA HIS A 178 -6.52 21.04 -1.42
C HIS A 178 -6.86 22.45 -0.92
N LYS A 179 -6.70 23.46 -1.79
CA LYS A 179 -6.97 24.87 -1.46
C LYS A 179 -8.45 25.19 -1.29
N PHE A 180 -9.31 24.70 -2.19
CA PHE A 180 -10.72 25.12 -2.27
C PHE A 180 -11.68 24.13 -1.60
N VAL A 181 -11.39 22.83 -1.61
CA VAL A 181 -12.31 21.80 -1.10
C VAL A 181 -11.52 20.66 -0.43
N PRO A 182 -10.83 20.95 0.70
CA PRO A 182 -9.95 19.97 1.37
C PRO A 182 -10.69 18.73 1.89
N ASN A 183 -12.01 18.82 2.07
CA ASN A 183 -12.85 17.72 2.56
C ASN A 183 -13.34 16.78 1.43
N ALA A 184 -13.11 17.13 0.16
CA ALA A 184 -13.50 16.30 -0.97
C ALA A 184 -12.55 15.11 -1.16
N ALA A 185 -13.06 13.97 -1.61
CA ALA A 185 -12.21 12.87 -2.07
C ALA A 185 -11.75 13.12 -3.51
N ILE A 186 -10.49 12.82 -3.81
CA ILE A 186 -9.91 13.01 -5.16
C ILE A 186 -9.81 11.65 -5.83
N SER A 187 -10.58 11.45 -6.90
CA SER A 187 -10.57 10.24 -7.71
C SER A 187 -9.72 10.43 -8.97
N LEU A 188 -8.77 9.52 -9.17
CA LEU A 188 -7.83 9.49 -10.27
C LEU A 188 -8.20 8.35 -11.23
N GLY A 189 -8.29 8.66 -12.51
CA GLY A 189 -8.62 7.71 -13.56
C GLY A 189 -7.73 7.81 -14.79
N TRP A 190 -8.12 7.04 -15.80
CA TRP A 190 -7.49 6.96 -17.11
C TRP A 190 -8.39 7.59 -18.17
N THR A 191 -7.79 8.27 -19.14
CA THR A 191 -8.51 8.86 -20.28
C THR A 191 -9.27 7.80 -21.08
N LYS A 192 -10.36 8.16 -21.75
CA LYS A 192 -11.13 7.18 -22.53
C LYS A 192 -10.30 6.63 -23.70
N GLU A 193 -10.30 5.31 -23.87
CA GLU A 193 -9.72 4.67 -25.07
C GLU A 193 -10.60 4.90 -26.29
N GLN A 194 -9.97 4.94 -27.46
CA GLN A 194 -10.69 4.96 -28.72
C GLN A 194 -11.15 3.53 -29.04
N GLU A 195 -12.46 3.29 -29.04
CA GLU A 195 -13.06 2.06 -29.55
C GLU A 195 -13.03 2.14 -31.09
N ASP A 196 -11.90 1.77 -31.71
CA ASP A 196 -11.83 1.66 -33.16
C ASP A 196 -12.62 0.42 -33.60
N ASN A 197 -13.82 0.64 -34.14
CA ASN A 197 -14.76 -0.40 -34.57
C ASN A 197 -14.26 -1.33 -35.70
N ASN A 198 -13.06 -1.12 -36.23
CA ASN A 198 -12.64 -1.71 -37.52
C ASN A 198 -11.37 -2.57 -37.51
N ASP A 199 -10.63 -2.70 -36.40
CA ASP A 199 -9.44 -3.57 -36.39
C ASP A 199 -9.56 -4.72 -35.39
N LYS A 200 -9.82 -5.92 -35.94
CA LYS A 200 -9.79 -7.21 -35.24
C LYS A 200 -8.36 -7.64 -34.82
N SER A 201 -7.36 -6.78 -34.91
CA SER A 201 -6.07 -7.02 -34.26
C SER A 201 -6.19 -6.67 -32.77
N VAL A 202 -6.78 -7.62 -32.05
CA VAL A 202 -6.94 -7.69 -30.60
C VAL A 202 -5.57 -7.72 -29.94
N VAL A 203 -4.91 -6.56 -29.83
CA VAL A 203 -4.03 -6.34 -28.69
C VAL A 203 -4.91 -5.63 -27.69
N GLU A 204 -5.37 -6.37 -26.68
CA GLU A 204 -5.96 -5.78 -25.48
C GLU A 204 -4.98 -4.72 -24.99
N ASN A 205 -5.33 -3.44 -25.15
CA ASN A 205 -4.49 -2.37 -24.66
C ASN A 205 -4.74 -2.28 -23.16
N ILE A 206 -3.86 -2.91 -22.38
CA ILE A 206 -3.98 -2.96 -20.93
C ILE A 206 -3.37 -1.67 -20.37
N ASN A 207 -4.20 -0.82 -19.75
CA ASN A 207 -3.75 0.38 -19.05
C ASN A 207 -3.25 0.04 -17.64
N HIS A 208 -2.30 -0.90 -17.57
CA HIS A 208 -1.79 -1.37 -16.30
C HIS A 208 -1.04 -0.25 -15.57
N LEU A 209 -1.22 -0.22 -14.25
CA LEU A 209 -0.51 0.64 -13.33
C LEU A 209 0.92 0.12 -13.15
N ASP A 210 1.87 0.76 -13.83
CA ASP A 210 3.29 0.50 -13.60
C ASP A 210 3.81 1.14 -12.29
N TRP A 211 5.06 0.86 -11.96
CA TRP A 211 5.70 1.45 -10.78
C TRP A 211 5.92 2.96 -10.91
N GLY A 212 6.10 3.51 -12.13
CA GLY A 212 6.21 4.94 -12.33
C GLY A 212 4.93 5.68 -11.93
N HIS A 213 3.76 5.16 -12.34
CA HIS A 213 2.46 5.65 -11.92
C HIS A 213 2.27 5.49 -10.41
N THR A 214 2.70 4.36 -9.84
CA THR A 214 2.62 4.09 -8.40
C THR A 214 3.37 5.13 -7.58
N PHE A 215 4.60 5.47 -7.96
CA PHE A 215 5.38 6.53 -7.31
C PHE A 215 4.76 7.92 -7.51
N LYS A 216 4.15 8.16 -8.66
CA LYS A 216 3.38 9.38 -8.88
C LYS A 216 2.21 9.49 -7.89
N ILE A 217 1.45 8.41 -7.68
CA ILE A 217 0.36 8.36 -6.69
C ILE A 217 0.89 8.54 -5.26
N LEU A 218 2.02 7.90 -4.92
CA LEU A 218 2.69 8.09 -3.64
C LEU A 218 3.07 9.55 -3.39
N SER A 219 3.58 10.23 -4.42
CA SER A 219 3.91 11.66 -4.34
C SER A 219 2.66 12.52 -4.09
N TYR A 220 1.52 12.15 -4.68
CA TYR A 220 0.24 12.82 -4.42
C TYR A 220 -0.21 12.60 -2.98
N LEU A 221 -0.15 11.36 -2.51
CA LEU A 221 -0.48 10.98 -1.15
C LEU A 221 0.37 11.74 -0.14
N SER A 222 1.64 12.07 -0.42
CA SER A 222 2.44 12.98 0.42
C SER A 222 1.99 14.42 0.37
N SER A 223 1.62 14.92 -0.82
CA SER A 223 1.31 16.34 -1.04
C SER A 223 0.00 16.78 -0.40
N VAL A 224 -0.97 15.87 -0.23
CA VAL A 224 -2.26 16.17 0.39
C VAL A 224 -2.32 15.64 1.82
N ASN A 225 -2.56 16.53 2.77
CA ASN A 225 -2.72 16.16 4.18
C ASN A 225 -4.09 15.54 4.40
N TYR A 226 -4.14 14.21 4.56
CA TYR A 226 -5.33 13.43 4.97
C TYR A 226 -6.53 13.46 4.01
N GLN A 227 -6.44 14.17 2.88
CA GLN A 227 -7.47 14.14 1.84
C GLN A 227 -7.52 12.73 1.18
N PRO A 228 -8.68 12.06 1.13
CA PRO A 228 -8.79 10.73 0.56
C PRO A 228 -8.45 10.73 -0.94
N ILE A 229 -7.56 9.82 -1.36
CA ILE A 229 -7.30 9.57 -2.77
C ILE A 229 -7.94 8.25 -3.18
N ILE A 230 -8.68 8.27 -4.28
CA ILE A 230 -9.32 7.11 -4.88
C ILE A 230 -8.66 6.85 -6.23
N LEU A 231 -8.31 5.61 -6.52
CA LEU A 231 -7.90 5.18 -7.86
C LEU A 231 -9.05 4.40 -8.51
N THR A 232 -9.55 4.87 -9.65
CA THR A 232 -10.59 4.18 -10.41
C THR A 232 -9.94 3.43 -11.57
N ILE A 233 -10.01 2.10 -11.53
CA ILE A 233 -9.31 1.22 -12.47
C ILE A 233 -10.24 0.12 -12.98
N LYS A 234 -10.04 -0.28 -14.23
CA LYS A 234 -10.77 -1.39 -14.86
C LYS A 234 -10.36 -2.73 -14.23
N LEU A 235 -11.27 -3.69 -14.18
CA LEU A 235 -11.03 -5.00 -13.57
C LEU A 235 -9.82 -5.74 -14.17
N SER A 236 -9.74 -5.86 -15.50
CA SER A 236 -8.61 -6.52 -16.16
C SER A 236 -7.27 -5.82 -15.88
N ASP A 237 -7.25 -4.49 -15.97
CA ASP A 237 -6.06 -3.68 -15.65
C ASP A 237 -5.64 -3.86 -14.18
N ALA A 238 -6.60 -3.96 -13.26
CA ALA A 238 -6.32 -4.17 -11.84
C ALA A 238 -5.70 -5.54 -11.56
N LEU A 239 -6.14 -6.59 -12.27
CA LEU A 239 -5.60 -7.95 -12.12
C LEU A 239 -4.13 -8.00 -12.57
N GLU A 240 -3.80 -7.36 -13.68
CA GLU A 240 -2.42 -7.27 -14.17
C GLU A 240 -1.54 -6.37 -13.27
N SER A 241 -2.13 -5.34 -12.67
CA SER A 241 -1.43 -4.37 -11.81
C SER A 241 -1.41 -4.73 -10.33
N SER A 242 -1.52 -6.02 -10.03
CA SER A 242 -1.78 -6.48 -8.67
C SER A 242 -0.70 -6.11 -7.66
N GLU A 243 0.58 -6.24 -8.00
CA GLU A 243 1.67 -5.91 -7.06
C GLU A 243 1.68 -4.42 -6.69
N GLN A 244 1.44 -3.54 -7.67
CA GLN A 244 1.37 -2.09 -7.45
C GLN A 244 0.16 -1.69 -6.61
N LEU A 245 -1.03 -2.23 -6.93
CA LEU A 245 -2.25 -1.95 -6.18
C LEU A 245 -2.17 -2.46 -4.75
N LEU A 246 -1.68 -3.68 -4.54
CA LEU A 246 -1.51 -4.25 -3.20
C LEU A 246 -0.45 -3.47 -2.40
N PHE A 247 0.58 -2.92 -3.06
CA PHE A 247 1.51 -2.00 -2.41
C PHE A 247 0.84 -0.69 -1.98
N LEU A 248 0.00 -0.08 -2.82
CA LEU A 248 -0.72 1.16 -2.47
C LEU A 248 -1.74 0.93 -1.35
N LEU A 249 -2.52 -0.15 -1.43
CA LEU A 249 -3.52 -0.53 -0.43
C LEU A 249 -2.91 -0.92 0.93
N GLY A 250 -1.68 -1.45 0.93
CA GLY A 250 -0.98 -1.85 2.15
C GLY A 250 -0.41 -0.71 2.99
N GLN A 251 -0.70 0.56 2.66
CA GLN A 251 -0.17 1.74 3.34
C GLN A 251 -1.04 2.17 4.52
N ASN A 252 -0.54 3.12 5.32
CA ASN A 252 -1.28 3.69 6.45
C ASN A 252 -2.07 4.97 6.09
N ARG A 253 -1.99 5.44 4.84
CA ARG A 253 -2.71 6.64 4.37
C ARG A 253 -4.08 6.27 3.79
N PRO A 254 -5.08 7.18 3.81
CA PRO A 254 -6.41 6.94 3.25
C PRO A 254 -6.36 6.87 1.72
N PHE A 255 -6.08 5.67 1.21
CA PHE A 255 -6.08 5.34 -0.21
C PHE A 255 -7.15 4.30 -0.50
N TYR A 256 -7.98 4.57 -1.50
CA TYR A 256 -9.10 3.73 -1.90
C TYR A 256 -8.96 3.32 -3.37
N VAL A 257 -9.51 2.17 -3.74
CA VAL A 257 -9.55 1.70 -5.12
C VAL A 257 -10.98 1.35 -5.49
N ILE A 258 -11.48 1.95 -6.56
CA ILE A 258 -12.74 1.55 -7.20
C ILE A 258 -12.39 0.70 -8.41
N ILE A 259 -12.79 -0.57 -8.36
CA ILE A 259 -12.60 -1.52 -9.46
C ILE A 259 -13.92 -1.64 -10.21
N TYR A 260 -13.94 -1.22 -11.47
CA TYR A 260 -15.12 -1.32 -12.33
C TYR A 260 -14.95 -2.38 -13.41
N SER A 261 -16.04 -3.01 -13.87
CA SER A 261 -15.99 -3.98 -14.96
C SER A 261 -17.04 -3.75 -16.04
N LYS A 262 -16.66 -4.02 -17.28
CA LYS A 262 -17.57 -4.19 -18.42
C LYS A 262 -18.02 -5.67 -18.51
N PRO A 263 -19.13 -5.97 -19.19
CA PRO A 263 -19.59 -7.34 -19.40
C PRO A 263 -18.52 -8.25 -20.04
N ASP A 264 -17.74 -7.73 -20.97
CA ASP A 264 -16.74 -8.50 -21.73
C ASP A 264 -15.39 -8.67 -21.00
N ASP A 265 -15.25 -8.15 -19.77
CA ASP A 265 -13.98 -8.21 -19.05
C ASP A 265 -13.72 -9.60 -18.49
N THR A 266 -12.56 -10.18 -18.80
CA THR A 266 -12.19 -11.51 -18.31
C THR A 266 -11.46 -11.47 -16.98
N ILE A 267 -11.74 -12.44 -16.10
CA ILE A 267 -11.00 -12.65 -14.86
C ILE A 267 -9.94 -13.73 -15.08
N ASN A 268 -8.73 -13.31 -15.45
CA ASN A 268 -7.63 -14.23 -15.76
C ASN A 268 -7.00 -14.84 -14.49
N ASN A 269 -7.11 -14.17 -13.33
CA ASN A 269 -6.47 -14.59 -12.09
C ASN A 269 -7.38 -14.42 -10.86
N LEU A 270 -8.14 -15.47 -10.54
CA LEU A 270 -9.06 -15.49 -9.42
C LEU A 270 -8.36 -15.29 -8.05
N ASN A 271 -7.11 -15.73 -7.90
CA ASN A 271 -6.39 -15.59 -6.63
C ASN A 271 -6.01 -14.13 -6.35
N VAL A 272 -5.64 -13.39 -7.37
CA VAL A 272 -5.41 -11.93 -7.27
C VAL A 272 -6.72 -11.21 -6.95
N PHE A 273 -7.80 -11.56 -7.65
CA PHE A 273 -9.12 -10.99 -7.39
C PHE A 273 -9.57 -11.18 -5.93
N GLN A 274 -9.34 -12.37 -5.37
CA GLN A 274 -9.62 -12.66 -3.96
C GLN A 274 -8.82 -11.77 -2.99
N ASN A 275 -7.59 -11.36 -3.34
CA ASN A 275 -6.85 -10.42 -2.49
C ASN A 275 -7.55 -9.05 -2.44
N PHE A 276 -8.06 -8.56 -3.56
CA PHE A 276 -8.83 -7.30 -3.60
C PHE A 276 -10.12 -7.41 -2.78
N LEU A 277 -10.81 -8.55 -2.86
CA LEU A 277 -11.98 -8.83 -2.04
C LEU A 277 -11.66 -8.81 -0.54
N SER A 278 -10.54 -9.40 -0.14
CA SER A 278 -10.08 -9.37 1.25
C SER A 278 -9.76 -7.94 1.72
N PHE A 279 -9.21 -7.08 0.87
CA PHE A 279 -9.01 -5.66 1.19
C PHE A 279 -10.33 -4.88 1.30
N ALA A 280 -11.31 -5.20 0.44
CA ALA A 280 -12.66 -4.63 0.52
C ALA A 280 -13.30 -4.94 1.88
N ARG A 281 -13.38 -6.23 2.24
CA ARG A 281 -14.11 -6.68 3.44
C ARG A 281 -13.38 -6.42 4.76
N LYS A 282 -12.04 -6.46 4.77
CA LYS A 282 -11.26 -6.26 6.00
C LYS A 282 -11.03 -4.79 6.34
N ASN A 283 -10.67 -3.99 5.34
CA ASN A 283 -10.21 -2.61 5.57
C ASN A 283 -11.14 -1.55 4.97
N GLY A 284 -12.05 -1.91 4.05
CA GLY A 284 -12.93 -0.96 3.37
C GLY A 284 -12.21 -0.08 2.34
N ASN A 285 -11.02 -0.48 1.91
CA ASN A 285 -10.22 0.32 0.96
C ASN A 285 -10.53 0.00 -0.51
N VAL A 286 -11.20 -1.11 -0.79
CA VAL A 286 -11.55 -1.52 -2.17
C VAL A 286 -13.06 -1.57 -2.32
N ILE A 287 -13.57 -1.00 -3.41
CA ILE A 287 -14.99 -0.91 -3.71
C ILE A 287 -15.21 -1.35 -5.16
N PHE A 288 -16.31 -2.04 -5.39
CA PHE A 288 -16.59 -2.71 -6.65
C PHE A 288 -17.75 -2.05 -7.39
N ASP A 289 -17.53 -1.62 -8.63
CA ASP A 289 -18.56 -1.15 -9.56
C ASP A 289 -18.66 -2.11 -10.76
N LEU A 290 -19.20 -3.29 -10.49
CA LEU A 290 -19.10 -4.43 -11.40
C LEU A 290 -20.34 -4.60 -12.28
N SER A 291 -20.18 -5.25 -13.44
CA SER A 291 -21.29 -5.79 -14.22
C SER A 291 -22.06 -6.87 -13.45
N PRO A 292 -23.34 -7.16 -13.79
CA PRO A 292 -24.17 -8.13 -13.05
C PRO A 292 -23.51 -9.51 -12.86
N GLU A 293 -22.86 -10.04 -13.90
CA GLU A 293 -22.17 -11.34 -13.86
C GLU A 293 -21.04 -11.37 -12.82
N HIS A 294 -20.22 -10.31 -12.80
CA HIS A 294 -19.14 -10.15 -11.84
C HIS A 294 -19.64 -9.86 -10.41
N ARG A 295 -20.79 -9.21 -10.26
CA ARG A 295 -21.41 -8.97 -8.93
C ARG A 295 -21.78 -10.29 -8.25
N ASP A 296 -22.33 -11.24 -8.99
CA ASP A 296 -22.74 -12.52 -8.43
C ASP A 296 -21.52 -13.35 -8.03
N LEU A 297 -20.43 -13.26 -8.79
CA LEU A 297 -19.14 -13.85 -8.42
C LEU A 297 -18.59 -13.28 -7.09
N VAL A 298 -18.66 -11.96 -6.87
CA VAL A 298 -18.25 -11.33 -5.59
C VAL A 298 -19.08 -11.84 -4.40
N LYS A 299 -20.39 -12.02 -4.58
CA LYS A 299 -21.28 -12.52 -3.52
C LYS A 299 -20.97 -13.96 -3.11
N ASN A 300 -20.51 -14.78 -4.07
CA ASN A 300 -20.29 -16.21 -3.87
C ASN A 300 -18.86 -16.54 -3.39
N LEU A 301 -17.90 -15.65 -3.58
CA LEU A 301 -16.52 -15.88 -3.19
C LEU A 301 -16.27 -15.63 -1.70
N ASN A 302 -15.62 -16.59 -1.07
CA ASN A 302 -15.08 -16.47 0.28
C ASN A 302 -13.76 -15.71 0.29
N ASP A 303 -13.48 -15.07 1.43
CA ASP A 303 -12.23 -14.35 1.65
C ASP A 303 -11.06 -15.27 1.85
N LYS A 304 -9.89 -14.80 1.42
CA LYS A 304 -8.60 -15.39 1.77
C LYS A 304 -7.87 -14.50 2.76
N PRO A 305 -7.07 -15.07 3.67
CA PRO A 305 -6.18 -14.27 4.50
C PRO A 305 -5.19 -13.52 3.62
N LEU A 306 -5.04 -12.22 3.86
CA LEU A 306 -4.10 -11.36 3.13
C LEU A 306 -2.67 -11.86 3.38
N GLN A 307 -1.96 -12.18 2.29
CA GLN A 307 -0.53 -12.50 2.36
C GLN A 307 0.28 -11.20 2.39
N MET A 308 0.86 -10.90 3.54
CA MET A 308 1.82 -9.81 3.74
C MET A 308 3.22 -10.29 3.35
N SER A 309 3.99 -9.49 2.61
CA SER A 309 5.40 -9.80 2.32
C SER A 309 6.34 -9.18 3.35
N ILE A 310 5.90 -8.07 3.97
CA ILE A 310 6.60 -7.38 5.05
C ILE A 310 5.59 -7.11 6.16
N ASN A 311 6.00 -7.35 7.40
CA ASN A 311 5.26 -6.88 8.57
C ASN A 311 5.75 -5.47 8.93
N LYS A 312 4.89 -4.48 8.72
CA LYS A 312 5.20 -3.05 8.94
C LYS A 312 5.65 -2.75 10.38
N ASN A 313 5.19 -3.53 11.35
CA ASN A 313 5.53 -3.32 12.77
C ASN A 313 6.97 -3.68 13.11
N ASP A 314 7.64 -4.43 12.23
CA ASP A 314 9.06 -4.76 12.38
C ASP A 314 9.97 -3.59 11.94
N TRP A 315 9.41 -2.55 11.32
CA TRP A 315 10.19 -1.42 10.81
C TRP A 315 9.68 -0.10 11.39
N ARG A 316 10.55 0.61 12.10
CA ARG A 316 10.30 1.96 12.59
C ARG A 316 10.87 2.97 11.60
N ILE A 317 10.01 3.79 11.04
CA ILE A 317 10.41 4.85 10.10
C ILE A 317 10.81 6.10 10.89
N ILE A 318 11.98 6.66 10.58
CA ILE A 318 12.40 7.97 11.07
C ILE A 318 12.48 8.92 9.89
N ASN A 319 11.52 9.86 9.85
CA ASN A 319 11.45 10.88 8.82
C ASN A 319 12.35 12.06 9.18
N HIS A 320 13.22 12.44 8.25
CA HIS A 320 13.97 13.69 8.30
C HIS A 320 13.43 14.62 7.22
N PRO A 321 13.02 15.84 7.58
CA PRO A 321 12.57 16.81 6.59
C PRO A 321 13.70 17.10 5.60
N SER A 322 13.40 17.02 4.30
CA SER A 322 14.34 17.42 3.26
C SER A 322 14.38 18.95 3.16
N PRO A 323 15.57 19.56 3.02
CA PRO A 323 15.69 20.98 2.75
C PRO A 323 15.13 21.39 1.36
N TYR A 324 14.95 20.44 0.43
CA TYR A 324 14.62 20.72 -0.98
C TYR A 324 13.23 20.29 -1.45
N GLY A 325 12.38 19.67 -0.60
CA GLY A 325 11.00 19.47 -1.05
C GLY A 325 10.14 18.50 -0.27
N ILE A 326 8.84 18.82 -0.33
CA ILE A 326 7.69 18.23 0.38
C ILE A 326 7.44 16.75 0.02
N ASN A 327 8.15 16.20 -0.98
CA ASN A 327 7.88 14.89 -1.57
C ASN A 327 8.90 13.79 -1.21
N SER A 328 9.95 14.12 -0.45
CA SER A 328 10.94 13.15 0.00
C SER A 328 10.46 12.40 1.24
N GLN A 329 10.22 11.10 1.13
CA GLN A 329 9.66 10.30 2.23
C GLN A 329 10.01 8.82 2.14
N VAL A 330 9.90 8.13 3.28
CA VAL A 330 9.93 6.67 3.36
C VAL A 330 8.51 6.18 3.64
N VAL A 331 7.97 5.36 2.74
CA VAL A 331 6.59 4.88 2.79
C VAL A 331 6.56 3.38 3.06
N PRO A 332 6.20 2.95 4.28
CA PRO A 332 6.02 1.53 4.59
C PRO A 332 4.68 1.01 4.05
N SER A 333 4.70 -0.19 3.50
CA SER A 333 3.54 -0.94 3.01
C SER A 333 3.66 -2.42 3.39
N ASP A 334 2.55 -3.14 3.42
CA ASP A 334 2.51 -4.60 3.65
C ASP A 334 3.23 -5.39 2.54
N ARG A 335 3.58 -4.72 1.43
CA ARG A 335 4.30 -5.30 0.30
C ARG A 335 5.78 -4.90 0.20
N GLY A 336 6.20 -3.85 0.89
CA GLY A 336 7.49 -3.22 0.64
C GLY A 336 7.70 -1.94 1.44
N ILE A 337 8.91 -1.38 1.39
CA ILE A 337 9.20 -0.03 1.87
C ILE A 337 9.71 0.79 0.68
N ALA A 338 9.01 1.86 0.33
CA ALA A 338 9.45 2.77 -0.73
C ALA A 338 10.26 3.94 -0.16
N PHE A 339 11.35 4.30 -0.85
CA PHE A 339 12.19 5.45 -0.58
C PHE A 339 12.06 6.42 -1.76
N ILE A 340 11.49 7.59 -1.51
CA ILE A 340 11.10 8.58 -2.52
C ILE A 340 11.90 9.87 -2.31
N GLY A 341 12.39 10.44 -3.40
CA GLY A 341 13.08 11.73 -3.43
C GLY A 341 14.43 11.70 -2.72
N GLU A 342 15.06 12.86 -2.56
CA GLU A 342 16.25 13.00 -1.73
C GLU A 342 15.82 12.94 -0.25
N THR A 343 16.00 11.78 0.38
CA THR A 343 15.57 11.55 1.75
C THR A 343 16.71 11.09 2.62
N LYS A 344 16.97 11.83 3.71
CA LYS A 344 17.81 11.38 4.83
C LYS A 344 17.00 10.53 5.83
N SER A 345 15.78 10.17 5.46
CA SER A 345 14.91 9.31 6.27
C SER A 345 15.33 7.85 6.11
N PHE A 346 15.11 7.06 7.15
CA PHE A 346 15.55 5.66 7.18
C PHE A 346 14.57 4.77 7.94
N ALA A 347 14.61 3.48 7.63
CA ALA A 347 13.88 2.43 8.30
C ALA A 347 14.81 1.71 9.29
N ILE A 348 14.45 1.69 10.57
CA ILE A 348 15.14 0.92 11.61
C ILE A 348 14.39 -0.38 11.85
N LEU A 349 15.10 -1.50 11.89
CA LEU A 349 14.52 -2.76 12.34
C LEU A 349 14.19 -2.71 13.84
N ASN A 350 12.93 -2.95 14.19
CA ASN A 350 12.43 -3.04 15.55
C ASN A 350 12.71 -4.44 16.13
N ARG A 351 13.61 -4.50 17.11
CA ARG A 351 14.12 -5.77 17.66
C ARG A 351 13.28 -6.40 18.74
N THR A 352 12.34 -5.66 19.32
CA THR A 352 11.50 -6.15 20.42
C THR A 352 10.71 -7.40 20.06
N ASN A 353 10.46 -7.67 18.76
CA ASN A 353 9.69 -8.81 18.28
C ASN A 353 10.51 -10.11 18.15
N TYR A 354 11.86 -10.05 18.16
CA TYR A 354 12.73 -11.18 17.78
C TYR A 354 13.69 -11.65 18.88
N ASP A 355 13.78 -10.93 20.00
CA ASP A 355 14.81 -11.11 21.02
C ASP A 355 14.52 -12.21 22.07
N ASN A 356 13.70 -13.23 21.73
CA ASN A 356 13.44 -14.32 22.68
C ASN A 356 14.60 -15.33 22.81
N HIS A 357 15.53 -15.38 21.86
CA HIS A 357 16.70 -16.28 21.90
C HIS A 357 17.89 -15.61 21.26
N TYR A 358 19.02 -15.50 21.99
CA TYR A 358 20.28 -14.86 21.55
C TYR A 358 20.91 -15.55 20.33
N PRO A 359 20.71 -15.09 19.08
CA PRO A 359 21.32 -15.69 17.91
C PRO A 359 22.74 -15.14 17.78
N ASN A 360 23.74 -15.98 17.50
CA ASN A 360 25.10 -15.51 17.18
C ASN A 360 25.22 -15.02 15.72
N LYS A 361 24.15 -15.14 14.92
CA LYS A 361 24.11 -14.80 13.50
C LYS A 361 22.77 -14.14 13.16
N GLN A 362 22.82 -13.01 12.46
CA GLN A 362 21.65 -12.39 11.85
C GLN A 362 21.72 -12.48 10.32
N LYS A 363 20.58 -12.77 9.71
CA LYS A 363 20.42 -12.84 8.26
C LYS A 363 19.36 -11.83 7.82
N ILE A 364 19.71 -10.99 6.85
CA ILE A 364 18.84 -9.98 6.26
C ILE A 364 18.77 -10.28 4.76
N THR A 365 17.58 -10.41 4.22
CA THR A 365 17.39 -10.63 2.78
C THR A 365 16.32 -9.68 2.27
N GLY A 366 16.43 -9.30 1.00
CA GLY A 366 15.43 -8.47 0.36
C GLY A 366 15.61 -8.42 -1.15
N LYS A 367 14.63 -7.80 -1.80
CA LYS A 367 14.67 -7.47 -3.23
C LYS A 367 14.55 -5.97 -3.38
N ILE A 368 15.43 -5.38 -4.16
CA ILE A 368 15.46 -3.95 -4.46
C ILE A 368 14.93 -3.75 -5.86
N HIS A 369 14.07 -2.75 -6.04
CA HIS A 369 13.61 -2.28 -7.34
C HIS A 369 13.92 -0.79 -7.45
N PHE A 370 14.89 -0.44 -8.29
CA PHE A 370 15.27 0.94 -8.61
C PHE A 370 14.41 1.51 -9.74
N LEU A 371 13.99 2.77 -9.55
CA LEU A 371 13.16 3.53 -10.47
C LEU A 371 13.85 4.86 -10.78
N PRO A 372 14.70 4.88 -11.83
CA PRO A 372 15.34 6.11 -12.27
C PRO A 372 14.31 7.06 -12.88
N LYS A 373 14.41 8.35 -12.54
CA LYS A 373 13.57 9.42 -13.11
C LYS A 373 14.03 9.76 -14.52
N LYS A 374 13.10 10.30 -15.33
CA LYS A 374 13.33 10.56 -16.78
C LYS A 374 14.39 11.63 -17.06
N PHE A 375 14.66 12.52 -16.10
CA PHE A 375 15.64 13.58 -16.23
C PHE A 375 16.74 13.33 -15.19
N ILE A 376 17.81 12.65 -15.59
CA ILE A 376 19.02 12.51 -14.77
C ILE A 376 19.83 13.77 -15.03
N THR A 377 19.80 14.71 -14.09
CA THR A 377 20.47 16.01 -14.26
C THR A 377 21.78 16.10 -13.49
N THR A 378 22.07 15.14 -12.60
CA THR A 378 23.18 15.24 -11.66
C THR A 378 24.24 14.15 -11.83
N ASN A 379 25.48 14.47 -11.47
CA ASN A 379 26.59 13.51 -11.36
C ASN A 379 26.40 12.52 -10.20
N ASP A 380 25.38 12.71 -9.36
CA ASP A 380 25.16 11.88 -8.16
C ASP A 380 24.49 10.54 -8.49
N TYR A 381 24.02 10.33 -9.72
CA TYR A 381 23.38 9.09 -10.16
C TYR A 381 24.24 7.84 -9.89
N ASP A 382 25.53 7.92 -10.23
CA ASP A 382 26.49 6.82 -10.07
C ASP A 382 26.75 6.49 -8.58
N THR A 383 26.46 7.43 -7.67
CA THR A 383 26.59 7.24 -6.22
C THR A 383 25.24 6.97 -5.54
N SER A 384 24.16 6.88 -6.31
CA SER A 384 22.81 6.72 -5.81
C SER A 384 22.44 5.25 -5.67
N GLY A 385 21.78 4.91 -4.56
CA GLY A 385 21.46 3.53 -4.23
C GLY A 385 20.90 3.34 -2.84
N MET A 386 20.82 2.08 -2.44
CA MET A 386 20.40 1.67 -1.11
C MET A 386 21.62 1.55 -0.20
N GLU A 387 21.51 2.10 1.00
CA GLU A 387 22.52 1.97 2.06
C GLU A 387 21.92 1.17 3.23
N ILE A 388 22.65 0.17 3.70
CA ILE A 388 22.34 -0.60 4.90
C ILE A 388 23.46 -0.39 5.91
N VAL A 389 23.12 0.06 7.12
CA VAL A 389 24.09 0.29 8.18
C VAL A 389 23.83 -0.70 9.32
N LEU A 390 24.85 -1.49 9.63
CA LEU A 390 24.89 -2.37 10.80
C LEU A 390 25.72 -1.70 11.89
N PHE A 391 25.18 -1.53 13.10
CA PHE A 391 25.91 -0.86 14.17
C PHE A 391 25.61 -1.43 15.55
N ASP A 392 26.59 -1.33 16.44
CA ASP A 392 26.44 -1.64 17.85
C ASP A 392 25.68 -0.51 18.55
N ASN A 393 24.72 -0.86 19.43
CA ASN A 393 23.81 0.09 20.08
C ASN A 393 24.57 1.18 20.89
N PRO A 394 24.63 2.46 20.46
CA PRO A 394 25.51 3.42 21.12
C PRO A 394 24.90 4.00 22.41
N HIS A 395 23.57 4.09 22.56
CA HIS A 395 22.96 4.72 23.74
C HIS A 395 21.56 4.17 24.06
N LYS A 396 21.21 4.17 25.35
CA LYS A 396 19.94 3.69 25.96
C LYS A 396 18.67 4.44 25.50
N THR A 397 18.71 5.30 24.49
CA THR A 397 17.57 6.11 24.05
C THR A 397 17.38 6.07 22.52
N PRO A 398 16.29 5.47 22.01
CA PRO A 398 16.04 5.24 20.59
C PRO A 398 15.58 6.50 19.81
N GLY A 399 16.13 7.67 20.13
CA GLY A 399 15.70 8.96 19.57
C GLY A 399 16.80 9.98 19.27
N LYS A 400 18.08 9.66 19.54
CA LYS A 400 19.22 10.58 19.30
C LYS A 400 20.25 10.02 18.30
N ILE A 401 19.83 9.20 17.34
CA ILE A 401 20.74 8.77 16.27
C ILE A 401 20.69 9.80 15.14
N SER A 402 21.61 10.77 15.17
CA SER A 402 21.85 11.66 14.03
C SER A 402 22.69 10.91 12.99
N LEU A 403 22.00 10.42 11.95
CA LEU A 403 22.57 9.63 10.84
C LEU A 403 22.90 10.49 9.62
N THR A 404 22.95 11.82 9.77
CA THR A 404 23.27 12.73 8.66
C THR A 404 24.63 12.44 8.02
N ASP A 405 25.49 11.67 8.70
CA ASP A 405 26.69 11.08 8.16
C ASP A 405 26.87 9.65 8.71
N SER A 406 26.48 8.62 7.95
CA SER A 406 26.71 7.20 8.32
C SER A 406 28.19 6.91 8.63
N SER A 407 29.09 7.67 8.00
CA SER A 407 30.55 7.70 8.24
C SER A 407 30.97 8.13 9.66
N LYS A 408 30.06 8.73 10.44
CA LYS A 408 30.35 9.21 11.81
C LYS A 408 30.02 8.21 12.90
N LEU A 409 29.26 7.15 12.62
CA LEU A 409 28.95 6.11 13.61
C LEU A 409 30.20 5.29 13.94
N ARG A 410 30.49 5.12 15.24
CA ARG A 410 31.59 4.26 15.70
C ARG A 410 31.18 2.79 15.60
N ASN A 411 32.10 1.92 15.21
CA ASN A 411 31.88 0.47 15.11
C ASN A 411 30.67 0.09 14.24
N SER A 412 30.45 0.81 13.14
CA SER A 412 29.45 0.46 12.13
C SER A 412 30.09 -0.21 10.91
N VAL A 413 29.28 -1.01 10.24
CA VAL A 413 29.54 -1.59 8.93
C VAL A 413 28.50 -1.02 7.98
N THR A 414 28.96 -0.37 6.93
CA THR A 414 28.09 0.19 5.89
C THR A 414 28.14 -0.71 4.67
N ILE A 415 26.96 -1.04 4.16
CA ILE A 415 26.75 -1.84 2.96
C ILE A 415 26.02 -0.95 1.96
N PHE A 416 26.49 -0.91 0.71
CA PHE A 416 25.88 -0.12 -0.35
C PHE A 416 25.62 -0.97 -1.57
N ILE A 417 24.43 -0.80 -2.15
CA ILE A 417 24.03 -1.40 -3.43
C ILE A 417 23.55 -0.25 -4.32
N GLY A 418 24.35 0.07 -5.34
CA GLY A 418 24.13 1.15 -6.29
C GLY A 418 23.20 0.76 -7.43
N VAL A 419 22.62 1.77 -8.06
CA VAL A 419 21.70 1.61 -9.21
C VAL A 419 22.41 0.98 -10.40
N ASP A 420 23.69 1.30 -10.59
CA ASP A 420 24.53 0.75 -11.66
C ASP A 420 25.10 -0.64 -11.36
N GLY A 421 24.70 -1.24 -10.24
CA GLY A 421 25.14 -2.58 -9.84
C GLY A 421 26.46 -2.60 -9.07
N ASP A 422 26.99 -1.43 -8.68
CA ASP A 422 28.14 -1.34 -7.78
C ASP A 422 27.74 -1.74 -6.36
N VAL A 423 28.54 -2.61 -5.75
CA VAL A 423 28.27 -3.16 -4.43
C VAL A 423 29.48 -2.93 -3.55
N SER A 424 29.29 -2.48 -2.30
CA SER A 424 30.40 -2.37 -1.36
C SER A 424 30.01 -2.67 0.08
N ILE A 425 30.99 -3.16 0.86
CA ILE A 425 30.97 -3.22 2.32
C ILE A 425 32.17 -2.41 2.82
N SER A 426 31.97 -1.53 3.78
CA SER A 426 33.05 -0.76 4.41
C SER A 426 32.88 -0.69 5.92
N ASN A 427 33.98 -0.83 6.65
CA ASN A 427 34.00 -0.51 8.08
C ASN A 427 34.06 1.01 8.28
N SER A 428 33.51 1.48 9.40
CA SER A 428 33.61 2.90 9.79
C SER A 428 35.07 3.35 9.91
N PRO A 429 35.41 4.56 9.44
CA PRO A 429 36.77 5.12 9.55
C PRO A 429 37.20 5.40 11.00
N LYS A 430 36.28 5.32 11.97
CA LYS A 430 36.59 5.38 13.41
C LYS A 430 36.92 4.01 14.01
N SER A 431 37.10 2.98 13.18
CA SER A 431 37.51 1.64 13.61
C SER A 431 39.00 1.59 13.96
N LYS A 432 39.48 0.44 14.46
CA LYS A 432 40.93 0.26 14.65
C LYS A 432 41.58 0.18 13.27
N LYS A 433 42.71 0.88 13.04
CA LYS A 433 43.43 0.93 11.75
C LYS A 433 43.62 -0.41 11.02
N ILE A 434 43.72 -1.52 11.75
CA ILE A 434 43.83 -2.89 11.19
C ILE A 434 42.57 -3.32 10.41
N TYR A 435 41.41 -2.73 10.72
CA TYR A 435 40.11 -3.01 10.11
C TYR A 435 39.64 -1.88 9.19
N ASP A 436 40.50 -0.90 8.88
CA ASP A 436 40.24 0.11 7.84
C ASP A 436 40.30 -0.58 6.48
N GLY A 437 39.17 -1.15 6.09
CA GLY A 437 39.04 -1.93 4.87
C GLY A 437 37.65 -1.77 4.28
N SER A 438 37.61 -1.83 2.95
CA SER A 438 36.40 -1.96 2.17
C SER A 438 36.54 -3.13 1.20
N ALA A 439 35.44 -3.84 0.98
CA ALA A 439 35.30 -4.81 -0.08
C ALA A 439 34.33 -4.24 -1.11
N VAL A 440 34.66 -4.35 -2.38
CA VAL A 440 33.84 -3.83 -3.50
C VAL A 440 33.60 -4.98 -4.48
N GLY A 441 32.41 -5.01 -5.06
CA GLY A 441 32.01 -5.94 -6.10
C GLY A 441 31.10 -5.24 -7.11
N LYS A 442 30.77 -5.92 -8.20
CA LYS A 442 29.93 -5.36 -9.26
C LYS A 442 29.06 -6.44 -9.89
N VAL A 443 27.78 -6.15 -10.04
CA VAL A 443 26.83 -6.94 -10.82
C VAL A 443 26.41 -6.17 -12.07
N PRO A 444 25.94 -6.83 -13.14
CA PRO A 444 25.43 -6.14 -14.31
C PRO A 444 24.31 -5.16 -13.97
N LYS A 445 24.33 -3.99 -14.63
CA LYS A 445 23.33 -2.94 -14.44
C LYS A 445 21.93 -3.44 -14.78
N MET A 446 21.09 -3.54 -13.76
CA MET A 446 19.70 -3.97 -13.80
C MET A 446 18.82 -3.05 -12.92
N ARG A 447 17.51 -3.06 -13.15
CA ARG A 447 16.57 -2.33 -12.27
C ARG A 447 16.27 -3.06 -10.97
N CYS A 448 16.45 -4.37 -10.95
CA CYS A 448 16.11 -5.20 -9.79
C CYS A 448 17.26 -6.09 -9.37
N TYR A 449 17.52 -6.10 -8.06
CA TYR A 449 18.57 -6.90 -7.44
C TYR A 449 18.02 -7.63 -6.22
N GLY A 450 18.39 -8.88 -6.06
CA GLY A 450 18.23 -9.60 -4.79
C GLY A 450 19.50 -9.49 -3.97
N PHE A 451 19.36 -9.50 -2.65
CA PHE A 451 20.52 -9.52 -1.75
C PHE A 451 20.30 -10.39 -0.52
N GLU A 452 21.41 -10.91 0.00
CA GLU A 452 21.50 -11.60 1.27
C GLU A 452 22.71 -11.12 2.05
N ILE A 453 22.46 -10.64 3.27
CA ILE A 453 23.47 -10.25 4.24
C ILE A 453 23.47 -11.25 5.38
N THR A 454 24.63 -11.81 5.68
CA THR A 454 24.88 -12.63 6.86
C THR A 454 25.88 -11.90 7.75
N ASP A 455 25.45 -11.47 8.93
CA ASP A 455 26.33 -10.88 9.94
C ASP A 455 26.59 -11.89 11.06
N ARG A 456 27.86 -12.27 11.20
CA ARG A 456 28.37 -13.21 12.21
C ARG A 456 29.06 -12.47 13.38
N GLY A 457 28.93 -11.14 13.45
CA GLY A 457 29.55 -10.28 14.44
C GLY A 457 31.01 -9.92 14.12
N TRP A 458 31.85 -10.92 13.82
CA TRP A 458 33.26 -10.70 13.44
C TRP A 458 33.47 -10.60 11.92
N ARG A 459 32.51 -11.10 11.13
CA ARG A 459 32.52 -11.06 9.67
C ARG A 459 31.12 -10.79 9.14
N VAL A 460 31.05 -9.99 8.09
CA VAL A 460 29.83 -9.75 7.31
C VAL A 460 30.04 -10.31 5.91
N ASP A 461 29.12 -11.18 5.51
CA ASP A 461 29.03 -11.75 4.17
C ASP A 461 27.88 -11.07 3.41
N LEU A 462 28.11 -10.64 2.18
CA LEU A 462 27.09 -10.07 1.29
C LEU A 462 27.08 -10.82 -0.04
N ALA A 463 25.93 -11.35 -0.39
CA ALA A 463 25.62 -11.84 -1.72
C ALA A 463 24.62 -10.89 -2.39
N VAL A 464 24.88 -10.50 -3.64
CA VAL A 464 23.97 -9.69 -4.46
C VAL A 464 23.86 -10.33 -5.83
N TRP A 465 22.64 -10.45 -6.35
CA TRP A 465 22.40 -11.02 -7.67
C TRP A 465 21.36 -10.22 -8.46
N THR A 466 21.41 -10.33 -9.77
CA THR A 466 20.40 -9.74 -10.67
C THR A 466 19.08 -10.51 -10.59
N GLU A 467 17.96 -9.82 -10.45
CA GLU A 467 16.62 -10.44 -10.41
C GLU A 467 15.71 -9.83 -11.48
N ASN A 468 14.75 -10.62 -11.99
CA ASN A 468 13.71 -10.09 -12.87
C ASN A 468 12.69 -9.28 -12.06
N CYS A 469 12.40 -8.06 -12.49
CA CYS A 469 11.41 -7.17 -11.86
C CYS A 469 9.98 -7.76 -11.87
N HIS A 470 9.66 -8.62 -12.83
CA HIS A 470 8.31 -9.18 -13.04
C HIS A 470 8.16 -10.67 -12.65
N ALA A 471 9.15 -11.28 -11.97
CA ALA A 471 9.08 -12.70 -11.64
C ALA A 471 7.97 -13.03 -10.63
N ASN A 472 6.81 -13.45 -11.14
CA ASN A 472 5.75 -14.08 -10.37
C ASN A 472 6.21 -15.43 -9.81
N LYS A 473 5.90 -15.69 -8.53
CA LYS A 473 6.32 -16.87 -7.75
C LYS A 473 5.84 -18.24 -8.30
N ASN A 474 5.07 -18.28 -9.38
CA ASN A 474 4.53 -19.53 -9.94
C ASN A 474 5.50 -20.30 -10.83
N LYS A 475 6.72 -19.79 -11.07
CA LYS A 475 7.81 -20.61 -11.64
C LYS A 475 8.89 -20.87 -10.60
N ARG A 476 8.56 -21.68 -9.59
CA ARG A 476 9.57 -22.56 -8.97
C ARG A 476 9.89 -23.69 -9.96
N SER A 477 10.53 -23.33 -11.06
CA SER A 477 11.29 -24.27 -11.85
C SER A 477 12.75 -23.90 -11.62
N HIS A 478 13.41 -24.62 -10.71
CA HIS A 478 14.85 -24.76 -10.77
C HIS A 478 15.18 -25.44 -12.10
N LYS A 479 15.25 -24.66 -13.17
CA LYS A 479 15.81 -25.04 -14.47
C LYS A 479 16.11 -23.74 -15.23
N ASN A 480 17.39 -23.38 -15.20
CA ASN A 480 18.11 -22.45 -16.09
C ASN A 480 17.39 -21.14 -16.43
N ASN A 481 17.56 -20.13 -15.56
CA ASN A 481 17.61 -18.75 -16.03
C ASN A 481 19.08 -18.48 -16.40
N ASP A 482 19.41 -18.51 -17.69
CA ASP A 482 20.79 -18.45 -18.21
C ASP A 482 21.55 -17.14 -17.92
N ASN A 483 20.94 -16.14 -17.24
CA ASN A 483 21.56 -14.84 -16.98
C ASN A 483 21.38 -14.35 -15.52
N MET A 484 21.47 -15.24 -14.52
CA MET A 484 21.56 -14.79 -13.12
C MET A 484 23.03 -14.55 -12.76
N TYR A 485 23.42 -13.28 -12.66
CA TYR A 485 24.75 -12.90 -12.24
C TYR A 485 24.76 -12.62 -10.74
N GLU A 486 25.65 -13.29 -10.02
CA GLU A 486 25.83 -13.14 -8.58
C GLU A 486 27.25 -12.63 -8.27
N THR A 487 27.34 -11.75 -7.28
CA THR A 487 28.60 -11.30 -6.68
C THR A 487 28.54 -11.57 -5.19
N PHE A 488 29.66 -12.04 -4.66
CA PHE A 488 29.83 -12.32 -3.24
C PHE A 488 31.04 -11.55 -2.71
N ILE A 489 30.83 -10.74 -1.68
CA ILE A 489 31.90 -10.01 -1.01
C ILE A 489 31.82 -10.21 0.51
N GLN A 490 32.99 -10.22 1.14
CA GLN A 490 33.15 -10.44 2.57
C GLN A 490 34.01 -9.35 3.17
N LEU A 491 33.67 -8.94 4.40
CA LEU A 491 34.49 -8.02 5.17
C LEU A 491 34.61 -8.49 6.61
N GLU A 492 35.85 -8.51 7.11
CA GLU A 492 36.11 -8.70 8.53
C GLU A 492 35.88 -7.39 9.27
N THR A 493 35.19 -7.48 10.41
CA THR A 493 34.75 -6.32 11.16
C THR A 493 35.44 -6.32 12.52
N PRO A 494 35.70 -5.15 13.11
CA PRO A 494 36.30 -5.09 14.44
C PRO A 494 35.42 -5.90 15.40
N LEU A 495 36.04 -6.91 16.04
CA LEU A 495 35.38 -7.81 17.00
C LEU A 495 34.58 -7.00 18.01
N SER A 496 33.26 -6.98 17.85
CA SER A 496 32.34 -6.65 18.93
C SER A 496 32.55 -7.73 19.99
N LYS A 497 33.14 -7.37 21.13
CA LYS A 497 33.26 -8.27 22.30
C LYS A 497 31.89 -8.72 22.85
N SER A 498 30.80 -8.28 22.23
CA SER A 498 29.42 -8.48 22.63
C SER A 498 28.79 -9.55 21.72
N ARG A 499 28.25 -10.62 22.33
CA ARG A 499 27.39 -11.62 21.64
C ARG A 499 26.02 -11.06 21.21
N LYS A 500 25.86 -9.74 21.14
CA LYS A 500 24.61 -9.08 20.76
C LYS A 500 24.63 -8.81 19.26
N LEU A 501 23.49 -9.05 18.62
CA LEU A 501 23.29 -8.71 17.22
C LEU A 501 23.42 -7.19 17.01
N ARG A 502 23.83 -6.75 15.81
CA ARG A 502 23.96 -5.32 15.43
C ARG A 502 22.67 -4.73 14.87
N ASN A 503 22.25 -3.56 15.34
CA ASN A 503 21.03 -2.90 14.84
C ASN A 503 21.12 -2.70 13.33
N VAL A 504 19.98 -2.82 12.64
CA VAL A 504 19.90 -2.70 11.18
C VAL A 504 19.14 -1.43 10.83
N ILE A 505 19.77 -0.60 10.00
CA ILE A 505 19.16 0.59 9.41
C ILE A 505 19.26 0.49 7.91
N ILE A 506 18.17 0.83 7.23
CA ILE A 506 18.10 0.89 5.77
C ILE A 506 17.73 2.32 5.38
N GLY A 507 18.53 2.91 4.51
CA GLY A 507 18.38 4.26 4.01
C GLY A 507 18.68 4.37 2.52
N LYS A 508 18.52 5.59 2.01
CA LYS A 508 18.92 5.97 0.66
C LYS A 508 20.22 6.77 0.73
N ARG A 509 21.14 6.51 -0.20
CA ARG A 509 22.33 7.32 -0.45
C ARG A 509 22.23 7.90 -1.86
N GLY A 510 22.66 9.16 -2.05
CA GLY A 510 22.63 9.87 -3.33
C GLY A 510 21.42 10.79 -3.51
N GLY A 511 21.30 11.37 -4.72
CA GLY A 511 20.38 12.47 -5.04
C GLY A 511 18.92 12.06 -5.33
N GLU A 512 18.10 13.00 -5.77
CA GLU A 512 16.67 12.78 -6.03
C GLU A 512 16.36 11.97 -7.31
N ASP A 513 17.34 11.71 -8.15
CA ASP A 513 17.19 11.12 -9.49
C ASP A 513 16.69 9.67 -9.50
N VAL A 514 16.81 8.97 -8.37
CA VAL A 514 16.46 7.54 -8.27
C VAL A 514 15.59 7.30 -7.05
N ASP A 515 14.40 6.78 -7.26
CA ASP A 515 13.58 6.23 -6.18
C ASP A 515 13.73 4.70 -6.12
N PHE A 516 13.45 4.07 -4.99
CA PHE A 516 13.47 2.59 -4.94
C PHE A 516 12.46 2.00 -3.97
N ILE A 517 12.11 0.74 -4.22
CA ILE A 517 11.33 -0.10 -3.30
C ILE A 517 12.18 -1.25 -2.80
N LEU A 518 12.17 -1.43 -1.49
CA LEU A 518 12.62 -2.65 -0.85
C LEU A 518 11.43 -3.59 -0.64
N GLU A 519 11.37 -4.65 -1.42
CA GLU A 519 10.38 -5.72 -1.33
C GLU A 519 10.92 -6.90 -0.53
N LYS A 520 10.00 -7.68 0.09
CA LYS A 520 10.30 -8.96 0.75
C LYS A 520 11.44 -8.87 1.77
N ALA A 521 11.60 -7.72 2.44
CA ALA A 521 12.59 -7.56 3.48
C ALA A 521 12.26 -8.53 4.62
N SER A 522 13.09 -9.55 4.80
CA SER A 522 12.94 -10.50 5.89
C SER A 522 14.18 -10.49 6.77
N TYR A 523 13.92 -10.53 8.06
CA TYR A 523 14.94 -10.65 9.10
C TYR A 523 14.75 -11.98 9.80
N ASN A 524 15.80 -12.81 9.78
CA ASN A 524 15.86 -14.01 10.59
C ASN A 524 17.11 -13.92 11.48
N GLY A 525 16.89 -13.72 12.78
CA GLY A 525 17.88 -14.10 13.80
C GLY A 525 17.90 -15.62 13.86
N ALA A 526 19.00 -16.25 13.47
CA ALA A 526 19.03 -17.71 13.36
C ALA A 526 18.98 -18.38 14.74
N SER A 527 17.84 -18.97 15.10
CA SER A 527 17.76 -20.09 16.05
C SER A 527 17.43 -21.39 15.29
N SER A 528 18.34 -21.86 14.43
CA SER A 528 18.25 -23.23 13.92
C SER A 528 18.78 -24.20 14.99
N PHE A 529 18.03 -24.37 16.08
CA PHE A 529 18.12 -25.57 16.92
C PHE A 529 16.80 -25.85 17.62
N THR A 530 15.74 -26.00 16.83
CA THR A 530 14.64 -26.91 17.19
C THR A 530 14.74 -28.18 16.37
N ALA A 531 15.95 -28.77 16.32
CA ALA A 531 16.05 -30.18 16.04
C ALA A 531 15.47 -30.93 17.24
N ASN A 532 14.18 -31.25 17.14
CA ASN A 532 13.61 -32.52 17.56
C ASN A 532 13.87 -33.01 19.00
N VAL A 533 14.14 -32.17 20.01
CA VAL A 533 14.20 -32.69 21.39
C VAL A 533 12.80 -33.14 21.84
N PHE A 534 11.74 -32.39 21.52
CA PHE A 534 10.37 -32.78 21.88
C PHE A 534 9.86 -34.01 21.11
N THR A 535 10.24 -34.16 19.83
CA THR A 535 9.86 -35.34 19.03
C THR A 535 10.70 -36.57 19.40
N TYR A 536 12.00 -36.42 19.73
CA TYR A 536 12.79 -37.54 20.27
C TYR A 536 12.33 -37.95 21.66
N VAL A 537 12.04 -36.99 22.56
CA VAL A 537 11.52 -37.30 23.90
C VAL A 537 10.13 -37.93 23.80
N SER A 538 9.27 -37.47 22.89
CA SER A 538 7.97 -38.09 22.62
C SER A 538 8.10 -39.49 22.04
N MET A 539 9.01 -39.73 21.10
CA MET A 539 9.25 -41.07 20.53
C MET A 539 9.83 -42.03 21.58
N ILE A 540 10.74 -41.56 22.44
CA ILE A 540 11.29 -42.36 23.55
C ILE A 540 10.19 -42.67 24.57
N LEU A 541 9.32 -41.70 24.91
CA LEU A 541 8.20 -41.95 25.82
C LEU A 541 7.20 -42.95 25.23
N ILE A 542 6.88 -42.84 23.94
CA ILE A 542 5.97 -43.77 23.24
C ILE A 542 6.59 -45.17 23.20
N PHE A 543 7.89 -45.28 22.94
CA PHE A 543 8.60 -46.56 22.92
C PHE A 543 8.67 -47.21 24.32
N LEU A 544 8.89 -46.42 25.37
CA LEU A 544 8.86 -46.90 26.76
C LEU A 544 7.44 -47.31 27.18
N LEU A 545 6.41 -46.55 26.81
CA LEU A 545 5.01 -46.89 27.09
C LEU A 545 4.57 -48.17 26.35
N GLN A 546 5.02 -48.38 25.11
CA GLN A 546 4.75 -49.62 24.38
C GLN A 546 5.42 -50.84 25.03
N ARG A 547 6.64 -50.70 25.55
CA ARG A 547 7.31 -51.78 26.29
C ARG A 547 6.66 -52.11 27.64
N PHE A 548 6.09 -51.13 28.32
CA PHE A 548 5.38 -51.35 29.58
C PHE A 548 4.01 -52.01 29.39
N TYR A 549 3.35 -51.81 28.25
CA TYR A 549 2.06 -52.44 27.94
C TYR A 549 2.18 -53.85 27.35
N SER A 550 3.39 -54.26 26.94
CA SER A 550 3.67 -55.59 26.37
C SER A 550 4.37 -56.54 27.35
N SER A 551 4.38 -56.23 28.66
CA SER A 551 4.95 -57.07 29.73
C SER A 551 3.89 -57.57 30.68
#